data_AF-A0A662WL25-F1
#
_entry.id   AF-A0A662WL25-F1
#
_cell.length_a   1.000
_cell.length_b   1.000
_cell.length_c   1.000
_cell.angle_alpha   90.00
_cell.angle_beta   90.00
_cell.angle_gamma   90.00
#
_symmetry.space_group_name_H-M   'P 1'
#
loop_
_entity.id
_entity.type
_entity.pdbx_description
1 polymer ?
#
loop_
_entity_poly.entity_id
_entity_poly.type
_entity_poly.pdbx_seq_one_letter_code
_entity_poly.pdbx_strand_id
1 'polypeptide(L)'
;MRLTAGVLCFVLRNSHVEGDFTSKRLQTVPAGIFDNMPHLTFLHLAGIPDVEELPSLSSLHNLKYLALVILNSLREVPSFEGLSKVNSLQILEAARAKTLPSLAPLTSLTSLGLRYRSAICCNGFISGTCDFTEFQCLPKEGEKYPMTCTGQRVSAEDKARLDSYGDAICLNSFAYDLEASAPSKHTTDELCGGIMFKECTLGGVQGICFNTRMMVIECVTQSSYITMRKLQIQRGVGDACDPAVEAWLGCTI
;
A
#
# COMPACT_ATOMS: atom_id res chain seq x y z
N MET A 1 -9.02 17.35 6.24
CA MET A 1 -7.75 17.71 6.95
C MET A 1 -6.71 18.22 5.95
N ARG A 2 -5.75 19.06 6.35
CA ARG A 2 -4.59 19.48 5.52
C ARG A 2 -3.30 19.09 6.25
N LEU A 3 -2.36 18.43 5.57
CA LEU A 3 -1.03 18.15 6.12
C LEU A 3 -0.19 19.44 6.08
N THR A 4 0.64 19.72 7.08
CA THR A 4 1.57 20.87 7.06
C THR A 4 2.94 20.43 7.53
N ALA A 5 4.02 20.86 6.87
CA ALA A 5 5.38 20.65 7.36
C ALA A 5 5.80 21.80 8.29
N GLY A 6 6.26 21.47 9.49
CA GLY A 6 6.95 22.40 10.39
C GLY A 6 8.46 22.45 10.15
N VAL A 7 9.11 23.50 10.64
CA VAL A 7 10.54 23.86 10.43
C VAL A 7 11.55 22.81 10.99
N LEU A 8 11.10 21.69 11.55
CA LEU A 8 11.94 20.66 12.20
C LEU A 8 12.15 19.36 11.38
N CYS A 9 11.71 19.27 10.12
CA CYS A 9 11.76 18.01 9.35
C CYS A 9 13.13 17.61 8.75
N PHE A 10 14.22 18.29 9.11
CA PHE A 10 15.53 18.07 8.48
C PHE A 10 16.15 16.70 8.76
N VAL A 11 15.79 16.02 9.86
CA VAL A 11 16.38 14.71 10.25
C VAL A 11 15.42 13.53 10.07
N LEU A 12 14.24 13.77 9.51
CA LEU A 12 13.20 12.75 9.37
C LEU A 12 13.67 11.63 8.43
N ARG A 13 13.69 10.39 8.92
CA ARG A 13 14.07 9.19 8.14
C ARG A 13 12.86 8.37 7.67
N ASN A 14 11.77 8.44 8.42
CA ASN A 14 10.53 7.73 8.11
C ASN A 14 9.36 8.71 8.20
N SER A 15 8.56 8.77 7.14
CA SER A 15 7.31 9.52 7.10
C SER A 15 6.18 8.53 6.79
N HIS A 16 5.25 8.40 7.71
CA HIS A 16 4.06 7.56 7.57
C HIS A 16 2.83 8.45 7.80
N VAL A 17 1.97 8.52 6.79
CA VAL A 17 0.70 9.23 6.83
C VAL A 17 -0.39 8.22 6.51
N GLU A 18 -1.19 7.86 7.50
CA GLU A 18 -2.38 7.03 7.36
C GLU A 18 -3.61 7.91 7.60
N GLY A 19 -4.50 7.95 6.63
CA GLY A 19 -5.84 8.50 6.79
C GLY A 19 -6.85 7.42 7.15
N ASP A 20 -8.12 7.77 7.13
CA ASP A 20 -9.22 6.84 7.38
C ASP A 20 -10.37 7.07 6.40
N PHE A 21 -11.35 6.17 6.43
CA PHE A 21 -12.57 6.28 5.62
C PHE A 21 -13.65 7.16 6.29
N THR A 22 -13.35 7.87 7.39
CA THR A 22 -14.33 8.69 8.10
C THR A 22 -14.61 10.00 7.37
N SER A 23 -15.40 10.90 7.95
CA SER A 23 -15.68 12.23 7.38
C SER A 23 -14.48 13.19 7.43
N LYS A 24 -13.36 12.82 8.07
CA LYS A 24 -12.19 13.70 8.28
C LYS A 24 -11.05 13.47 7.28
N ARG A 25 -11.38 13.07 6.05
CA ARG A 25 -10.41 12.68 5.01
C ARG A 25 -9.42 13.80 4.67
N LEU A 26 -8.18 13.40 4.37
CA LEU A 26 -7.18 14.30 3.82
C LEU A 26 -7.61 14.68 2.39
N GLN A 27 -7.68 15.99 2.12
CA GLN A 27 -8.12 16.50 0.83
C GLN A 27 -6.92 16.89 -0.05
N THR A 28 -5.83 17.33 0.57
CA THR A 28 -4.64 17.79 -0.13
C THR A 28 -3.37 17.42 0.63
N VAL A 29 -2.30 17.14 -0.13
CA VAL A 29 -0.92 17.10 0.36
C VAL A 29 -0.21 18.32 -0.25
N PRO A 30 0.24 19.30 0.55
CA PRO A 30 0.81 20.53 0.01
C PRO A 30 2.06 20.31 -0.85
N ALA A 31 2.22 21.15 -1.86
CA ALA A 31 3.46 21.27 -2.61
C ALA A 31 4.65 21.56 -1.68
N GLY A 32 5.80 20.99 -2.00
CA GLY A 32 7.06 21.21 -1.28
C GLY A 32 7.14 20.66 0.14
N ILE A 33 6.13 19.91 0.60
CA ILE A 33 6.12 19.33 1.96
C ILE A 33 7.30 18.38 2.21
N PHE A 34 7.88 17.82 1.15
CA PHE A 34 9.01 16.88 1.19
C PHE A 34 10.36 17.51 0.82
N ASP A 35 10.40 18.78 0.40
CA ASP A 35 11.60 19.40 -0.18
C ASP A 35 12.79 19.47 0.80
N ASN A 36 12.50 19.58 2.09
CA ASN A 36 13.49 19.70 3.16
C ASN A 36 13.66 18.40 3.96
N MET A 37 13.41 17.24 3.34
CA MET A 37 13.56 15.92 3.97
C MET A 37 14.66 15.07 3.29
N PRO A 38 15.91 15.56 3.19
CA PRO A 38 16.97 14.88 2.42
C PRO A 38 17.38 13.53 3.01
N HIS A 39 17.07 13.26 4.28
CA HIS A 39 17.39 12.01 4.95
C HIS A 39 16.25 10.98 4.94
N LEU A 40 15.12 11.30 4.30
CA LEU A 40 13.96 10.42 4.23
C LEU A 40 14.31 9.16 3.45
N THR A 41 14.18 8.01 4.11
CA THR A 41 14.42 6.68 3.53
C THR A 41 13.14 5.88 3.33
N PHE A 42 12.06 6.28 4.01
CA PHE A 42 10.77 5.60 4.00
C PHE A 42 9.64 6.62 3.89
N LEU A 43 8.78 6.44 2.89
CA LEU A 43 7.56 7.23 2.70
C LEU A 43 6.37 6.30 2.46
N HIS A 44 5.41 6.34 3.37
CA HIS A 44 4.11 5.68 3.25
C HIS A 44 3.00 6.72 3.28
N LEU A 45 2.26 6.82 2.19
CA LEU A 45 1.06 7.65 2.07
C LEU A 45 -0.13 6.72 1.83
N ALA A 46 -1.01 6.62 2.81
CA ALA A 46 -2.03 5.59 2.86
C ALA A 46 -3.37 6.11 3.38
N GLY A 47 -4.47 5.53 2.89
CA GLY A 47 -5.81 5.84 3.41
C GLY A 47 -6.26 7.27 3.12
N ILE A 48 -5.81 7.87 2.01
CA ILE A 48 -6.15 9.26 1.62
C ILE A 48 -6.94 9.31 0.30
N PRO A 49 -8.14 8.69 0.25
CA PRO A 49 -8.84 8.38 -1.00
C PRO A 49 -9.34 9.62 -1.77
N ASP A 50 -9.40 10.79 -1.13
CA ASP A 50 -9.88 12.05 -1.73
C ASP A 50 -8.74 12.91 -2.32
N VAL A 51 -7.47 12.57 -2.03
CA VAL A 51 -6.33 13.32 -2.57
C VAL A 51 -6.23 13.09 -4.07
N GLU A 52 -6.39 14.15 -4.86
CA GLU A 52 -6.34 14.08 -6.32
C GLU A 52 -4.92 14.19 -6.89
N GLU A 53 -4.01 14.84 -6.17
CA GLU A 53 -2.65 15.16 -6.63
C GLU A 53 -1.66 15.02 -5.47
N LEU A 54 -0.48 14.45 -5.75
CA LEU A 54 0.64 14.38 -4.82
C LEU A 54 1.73 15.38 -5.25
N PRO A 55 2.48 15.94 -4.28
CA PRO A 55 3.62 16.81 -4.59
C PRO A 55 4.74 16.04 -5.29
N SER A 56 5.69 16.78 -5.88
CA SER A 56 6.92 16.19 -6.38
C SER A 56 7.67 15.46 -5.26
N LEU A 57 8.25 14.30 -5.61
CA LEU A 57 9.12 13.52 -4.73
C LEU A 57 10.60 13.66 -5.12
N SER A 58 10.92 14.53 -6.09
CA SER A 58 12.25 14.55 -6.75
C SER A 58 13.41 14.93 -5.84
N SER A 59 13.15 15.57 -4.70
CA SER A 59 14.14 15.92 -3.67
C SER A 59 14.50 14.75 -2.75
N LEU A 60 13.75 13.65 -2.78
CA LEU A 60 13.91 12.50 -1.88
C LEU A 60 14.99 11.51 -2.35
N HIS A 61 16.21 12.00 -2.58
CA HIS A 61 17.33 11.23 -3.14
C HIS A 61 17.81 10.03 -2.29
N ASN A 62 17.39 9.96 -1.03
CA ASN A 62 17.71 8.86 -0.12
C ASN A 62 16.56 7.88 0.09
N LEU A 63 15.42 8.08 -0.57
CA LEU A 63 14.25 7.23 -0.42
C LEU A 63 14.56 5.81 -0.88
N LYS A 64 14.27 4.84 -0.02
CA LYS A 64 14.47 3.40 -0.28
C LYS A 64 13.13 2.68 -0.44
N TYR A 65 12.13 3.10 0.33
CA TYR A 65 10.79 2.54 0.32
C TYR A 65 9.77 3.63 0.03
N LEU A 66 8.98 3.42 -1.02
CA LEU A 66 7.84 4.25 -1.37
C LEU A 66 6.58 3.40 -1.45
N ALA A 67 5.57 3.76 -0.67
CA ALA A 67 4.28 3.11 -0.73
C ALA A 67 3.14 4.12 -0.81
N LEU A 68 2.28 3.92 -1.79
CA LEU A 68 1.13 4.74 -2.17
C LEU A 68 -0.11 3.85 -2.10
N VAL A 69 -0.94 4.03 -1.07
CA VAL A 69 -1.96 3.04 -0.68
C VAL A 69 -3.33 3.69 -0.54
N ILE A 70 -4.36 3.17 -1.19
CA ILE A 70 -5.74 3.69 -1.13
C ILE A 70 -5.78 5.17 -1.57
N LEU A 71 -5.44 5.39 -2.84
CA LEU A 71 -5.38 6.70 -3.48
C LEU A 71 -6.42 6.81 -4.60
N ASN A 72 -7.69 6.51 -4.25
CA ASN A 72 -8.77 6.31 -5.23
C ASN A 72 -9.01 7.51 -6.15
N SER A 73 -8.82 8.73 -5.66
CA SER A 73 -9.01 9.96 -6.45
C SER A 73 -7.73 10.47 -7.13
N LEU A 74 -6.58 9.83 -6.91
CA LEU A 74 -5.30 10.26 -7.47
C LEU A 74 -5.34 10.20 -8.99
N ARG A 75 -5.11 11.35 -9.63
CA ARG A 75 -5.17 11.50 -11.08
C ARG A 75 -4.00 10.80 -11.77
N GLU A 76 -2.80 11.02 -11.22
CA GLU A 76 -1.54 10.58 -11.79
C GLU A 76 -0.58 10.20 -10.67
N VAL A 77 0.19 9.14 -10.89
CA VAL A 77 1.30 8.77 -9.99
C VAL A 77 2.42 9.82 -10.17
N PRO A 78 2.99 10.39 -9.10
CA PRO A 78 4.02 11.42 -9.22
C PRO A 78 5.28 10.86 -9.89
N SER A 79 6.02 11.72 -10.60
CA SER A 79 7.27 11.34 -11.28
C SER A 79 8.25 10.65 -10.33
N PHE A 80 8.96 9.66 -10.87
CA PHE A 80 10.01 8.92 -10.17
C PHE A 80 11.41 9.55 -10.32
N GLU A 81 11.52 10.68 -11.01
CA GLU A 81 12.79 11.42 -11.13
C GLU A 81 13.42 11.68 -9.76
N GLY A 82 14.74 11.48 -9.65
CA GLY A 82 15.49 11.66 -8.40
C GLY A 82 15.39 10.51 -7.39
N LEU A 83 14.57 9.46 -7.65
CA LEU A 83 14.33 8.34 -6.72
C LEU A 83 15.22 7.10 -6.97
N SER A 84 16.48 7.30 -7.34
CA SER A 84 17.38 6.22 -7.79
C SER A 84 17.71 5.16 -6.74
N LYS A 85 17.50 5.46 -5.45
CA LYS A 85 17.73 4.54 -4.32
C LYS A 85 16.50 3.74 -3.90
N VAL A 86 15.33 3.99 -4.50
CA VAL A 86 14.12 3.24 -4.19
C VAL A 86 14.32 1.80 -4.62
N ASN A 87 14.27 0.89 -3.65
CA ASN A 87 14.39 -0.55 -3.86
C ASN A 87 13.05 -1.27 -3.72
N SER A 88 12.07 -0.67 -3.05
CA SER A 88 10.70 -1.16 -2.97
C SER A 88 9.70 -0.06 -3.29
N LEU A 89 8.86 -0.31 -4.30
CA LEU A 89 7.75 0.54 -4.70
C LEU A 89 6.44 -0.24 -4.58
N GLN A 90 5.49 0.25 -3.79
CA GLN A 90 4.17 -0.36 -3.62
C GLN A 90 3.10 0.65 -4.01
N ILE A 91 2.29 0.32 -5.02
CA ILE A 91 1.10 1.09 -5.38
C ILE A 91 -0.10 0.15 -5.22
N LEU A 92 -0.87 0.39 -4.19
CA LEU A 92 -1.94 -0.48 -3.73
C LEU A 92 -3.24 0.32 -3.77
N GLU A 93 -4.21 -0.10 -4.59
CA GLU A 93 -5.47 0.63 -4.77
C GLU A 93 -5.28 2.07 -5.30
N ALA A 94 -5.24 2.20 -6.63
CA ALA A 94 -5.11 3.47 -7.36
C ALA A 94 -6.07 3.47 -8.55
N ALA A 95 -7.38 3.50 -8.24
CA ALA A 95 -8.45 3.27 -9.21
C ALA A 95 -8.54 4.33 -10.32
N ARG A 96 -8.10 5.57 -10.08
CA ARG A 96 -8.18 6.65 -11.08
C ARG A 96 -6.88 6.85 -11.87
N ALA A 97 -5.72 6.56 -11.28
CA ALA A 97 -4.43 6.80 -11.90
C ALA A 97 -4.25 5.88 -13.11
N LYS A 98 -4.27 6.45 -14.32
CA LYS A 98 -4.36 5.65 -15.56
C LYS A 98 -3.04 5.05 -16.00
N THR A 99 -1.92 5.63 -15.61
CA THR A 99 -0.59 5.29 -16.13
C THR A 99 0.46 5.35 -15.04
N LEU A 100 1.63 4.81 -15.35
CA LEU A 100 2.85 4.99 -14.55
C LEU A 100 3.80 5.95 -15.27
N PRO A 101 4.53 6.81 -14.53
CA PRO A 101 5.74 7.45 -15.02
C PRO A 101 6.79 6.42 -15.45
N SER A 102 7.79 6.86 -16.21
CA SER A 102 8.89 5.97 -16.58
C SER A 102 9.60 5.40 -15.36
N LEU A 103 9.94 4.12 -15.39
CA LEU A 103 10.68 3.47 -14.32
C LEU A 103 12.19 3.69 -14.45
N ALA A 104 12.67 4.30 -15.54
CA ALA A 104 14.09 4.51 -15.80
C ALA A 104 14.87 5.14 -14.62
N PRO A 105 14.34 6.12 -13.89
CA PRO A 105 15.04 6.70 -12.73
C PRO A 105 15.24 5.73 -11.56
N LEU A 106 14.39 4.70 -11.42
CA LEU A 106 14.37 3.78 -10.28
C LEU A 106 15.45 2.70 -10.39
N THR A 107 16.72 3.08 -10.51
CA THR A 107 17.81 2.13 -10.85
C THR A 107 18.08 1.04 -9.80
N SER A 108 17.67 1.25 -8.54
CA SER A 108 17.84 0.27 -7.45
C SER A 108 16.60 -0.61 -7.18
N LEU A 109 15.52 -0.48 -7.98
CA LEU A 109 14.26 -1.19 -7.72
C LEU A 109 14.43 -2.69 -7.86
N THR A 110 14.15 -3.42 -6.78
CA THR A 110 14.19 -4.89 -6.70
C THR A 110 12.84 -5.49 -6.32
N SER A 111 11.91 -4.66 -5.83
CA SER A 111 10.56 -5.05 -5.44
C SER A 111 9.55 -4.04 -5.96
N LEU A 112 8.56 -4.52 -6.70
CA LEU A 112 7.42 -3.73 -7.16
C LEU A 112 6.12 -4.47 -6.85
N GLY A 113 5.16 -3.76 -6.28
CA GLY A 113 3.79 -4.23 -6.14
C GLY A 113 2.81 -3.25 -6.78
N LEU A 114 1.98 -3.78 -7.68
CA LEU A 114 0.79 -3.10 -8.20
C LEU A 114 -0.37 -4.04 -7.88
N ARG A 115 -1.17 -3.74 -6.85
CA ARG A 115 -2.19 -4.70 -6.37
C ARG A 115 -3.52 -4.01 -6.05
N TYR A 116 -4.52 -4.85 -5.78
CA TYR A 116 -5.90 -4.46 -5.56
C TYR A 116 -6.45 -3.74 -6.81
N ARG A 117 -7.38 -2.81 -6.65
CA ARG A 117 -7.99 -2.13 -7.79
C ARG A 117 -7.09 -0.98 -8.28
N SER A 118 -6.43 -1.21 -9.41
CA SER A 118 -5.52 -0.26 -10.04
C SER A 118 -5.86 -0.10 -11.52
N ALA A 119 -6.17 1.12 -11.97
CA ALA A 119 -6.46 1.37 -13.38
C ALA A 119 -5.29 0.99 -14.28
N ILE A 120 -4.04 1.15 -13.82
CA ILE A 120 -2.81 0.75 -14.51
C ILE A 120 -2.85 -0.72 -14.95
N CYS A 121 -3.46 -1.60 -14.14
CA CYS A 121 -3.59 -3.03 -14.43
C CYS A 121 -4.77 -3.35 -15.34
N CYS A 122 -5.86 -2.58 -15.24
CA CYS A 122 -7.15 -2.92 -15.87
C CYS A 122 -7.39 -2.21 -17.22
N ASN A 123 -6.80 -1.03 -17.43
CA ASN A 123 -7.20 -0.14 -18.53
C ASN A 123 -6.46 -0.35 -19.85
N GLY A 124 -5.61 -1.38 -19.93
CA GLY A 124 -4.78 -1.72 -21.09
C GLY A 124 -3.43 -1.02 -21.17
N PHE A 125 -3.01 -0.23 -20.18
CA PHE A 125 -1.71 0.44 -20.17
C PHE A 125 -0.53 -0.54 -20.19
N ILE A 126 -0.53 -1.56 -19.31
CA ILE A 126 0.52 -2.59 -19.23
C ILE A 126 0.27 -3.73 -20.21
N SER A 127 -0.95 -4.29 -20.20
CA SER A 127 -1.31 -5.50 -20.94
C SER A 127 -1.59 -5.27 -22.43
N GLY A 128 -1.82 -4.01 -22.83
CA GLY A 128 -2.29 -3.66 -24.17
C GLY A 128 -3.81 -3.81 -24.37
N THR A 129 -4.46 -4.60 -23.51
CA THR A 129 -5.89 -4.92 -23.57
C THR A 129 -6.60 -4.42 -22.32
N CYS A 130 -7.68 -3.68 -22.52
CA CYS A 130 -8.53 -3.22 -21.44
C CYS A 130 -9.48 -4.34 -21.02
N ASP A 131 -9.51 -4.67 -19.73
CA ASP A 131 -10.35 -5.73 -19.17
C ASP A 131 -10.95 -5.28 -17.83
N PHE A 132 -12.28 -5.25 -17.77
CA PHE A 132 -13.06 -4.89 -16.59
C PHE A 132 -13.91 -6.06 -16.06
N THR A 133 -13.56 -7.29 -16.42
CA THR A 133 -14.27 -8.51 -15.98
C THR A 133 -13.65 -9.11 -14.71
N GLU A 134 -12.36 -8.88 -14.52
CA GLU A 134 -11.62 -9.34 -13.35
C GLU A 134 -12.08 -8.63 -12.07
N PHE A 135 -12.11 -9.34 -10.94
CA PHE A 135 -12.70 -8.82 -9.69
C PHE A 135 -12.20 -7.41 -9.33
N GLN A 136 -10.89 -7.19 -9.39
CA GLN A 136 -10.27 -5.90 -9.05
C GLN A 136 -10.59 -4.80 -10.07
N CYS A 137 -10.99 -5.18 -11.29
CA CYS A 137 -11.30 -4.30 -12.41
C CYS A 137 -12.79 -4.03 -12.60
N LEU A 138 -13.68 -4.76 -11.90
CA LEU A 138 -15.14 -4.62 -12.01
C LEU A 138 -15.59 -3.17 -11.73
N PRO A 139 -16.45 -2.57 -12.56
CA PRO A 139 -17.04 -1.26 -12.26
C PRO A 139 -17.80 -1.28 -10.92
N LYS A 140 -17.65 -0.23 -10.11
CA LYS A 140 -18.39 -0.07 -8.85
C LYS A 140 -19.52 0.93 -9.05
N GLU A 141 -20.73 0.58 -8.61
CA GLU A 141 -21.87 1.50 -8.65
C GLU A 141 -21.59 2.73 -7.76
N GLY A 142 -21.90 3.93 -8.27
CA GLY A 142 -21.69 5.18 -7.54
C GLY A 142 -20.23 5.64 -7.41
N GLU A 143 -19.27 4.97 -8.08
CA GLU A 143 -17.86 5.39 -8.07
C GLU A 143 -17.71 6.80 -8.67
N LYS A 144 -17.09 7.72 -7.91
CA LYS A 144 -16.90 9.13 -8.32
C LYS A 144 -16.11 9.25 -9.63
N TYR A 145 -15.14 8.35 -9.84
CA TYR A 145 -14.29 8.31 -11.02
C TYR A 145 -14.18 6.86 -11.55
N PRO A 146 -15.14 6.40 -12.37
CA PRO A 146 -15.09 5.05 -12.92
C PRO A 146 -13.83 4.82 -13.76
N MET A 147 -13.27 3.61 -13.69
CA MET A 147 -12.17 3.21 -14.56
C MET A 147 -12.58 3.24 -16.04
N THR A 148 -11.66 3.71 -16.88
CA THR A 148 -11.85 3.77 -18.32
C THR A 148 -10.59 3.30 -19.03
N CYS A 149 -10.73 2.64 -20.18
CA CYS A 149 -9.61 2.26 -21.02
C CYS A 149 -8.74 3.48 -21.40
N THR A 150 -7.47 3.24 -21.65
CA THR A 150 -6.54 4.25 -22.19
C THR A 150 -5.94 3.78 -23.51
N GLY A 151 -5.61 4.72 -24.40
CA GLY A 151 -4.81 4.47 -25.60
C GLY A 151 -3.30 4.53 -25.33
N GLN A 152 -2.88 5.04 -24.17
CA GLN A 152 -1.47 5.11 -23.79
C GLN A 152 -0.92 3.73 -23.45
N ARG A 153 0.35 3.50 -23.76
CA ARG A 153 1.03 2.24 -23.48
C ARG A 153 2.35 2.52 -22.79
N VAL A 154 2.74 1.61 -21.91
CA VAL A 154 4.08 1.61 -21.33
C VAL A 154 5.13 1.44 -22.44
N SER A 155 6.32 2.03 -22.26
CA SER A 155 7.44 1.83 -23.19
C SER A 155 7.88 0.36 -23.23
N ALA A 156 8.61 -0.05 -24.27
CA ALA A 156 9.09 -1.43 -24.39
C ALA A 156 10.05 -1.78 -23.25
N GLU A 157 10.90 -0.83 -22.85
CA GLU A 157 11.88 -0.98 -21.77
C GLU A 157 11.21 -1.13 -20.41
N ASP A 158 10.25 -0.24 -20.08
CA ASP A 158 9.53 -0.31 -18.81
C ASP A 158 8.60 -1.53 -18.79
N LYS A 159 8.04 -1.94 -19.94
CA LYS A 159 7.26 -3.18 -20.04
C LYS A 159 8.09 -4.41 -19.70
N ALA A 160 9.28 -4.57 -20.30
CA ALA A 160 10.15 -5.69 -20.01
C ALA A 160 10.52 -5.74 -18.51
N ARG A 161 10.71 -4.57 -17.90
CA ARG A 161 10.96 -4.47 -16.47
C ARG A 161 9.74 -4.87 -15.64
N LEU A 162 8.56 -4.39 -15.97
CA LEU A 162 7.31 -4.76 -15.29
C LEU A 162 7.05 -6.26 -15.38
N ASP A 163 7.21 -6.84 -16.58
CA ASP A 163 7.00 -8.27 -16.82
C ASP A 163 7.93 -9.15 -15.96
N SER A 164 9.14 -8.66 -15.62
CA SER A 164 10.08 -9.38 -14.75
C SER A 164 9.59 -9.59 -13.31
N TYR A 165 8.58 -8.84 -12.86
CA TYR A 165 7.99 -8.99 -11.54
C TYR A 165 6.87 -10.04 -11.48
N GLY A 166 6.38 -10.53 -12.61
CA GLY A 166 5.35 -11.58 -12.70
C GLY A 166 4.12 -11.27 -11.81
N ASP A 167 3.69 -12.27 -11.04
CA ASP A 167 2.52 -12.21 -10.15
C ASP A 167 2.66 -11.21 -8.98
N ALA A 168 3.81 -10.53 -8.83
CA ALA A 168 3.93 -9.45 -7.85
C ALA A 168 3.12 -8.22 -8.25
N ILE A 169 2.80 -8.05 -9.54
CA ILE A 169 2.00 -6.96 -10.09
C ILE A 169 0.75 -7.49 -10.77
N CYS A 170 -0.33 -6.72 -10.70
CA CYS A 170 -1.60 -6.93 -11.40
C CYS A 170 -2.25 -8.32 -11.21
N LEU A 171 -1.88 -9.04 -10.14
CA LEU A 171 -2.43 -10.35 -9.84
C LEU A 171 -3.91 -10.26 -9.42
N ASN A 172 -4.81 -10.83 -10.23
CA ASN A 172 -6.27 -10.86 -10.03
C ASN A 172 -6.75 -12.00 -9.09
N SER A 173 -5.99 -12.35 -8.04
CA SER A 173 -6.21 -13.64 -7.35
C SER A 173 -7.21 -13.64 -6.19
N PHE A 174 -7.66 -12.48 -5.69
CA PHE A 174 -8.59 -12.45 -4.57
C PHE A 174 -9.44 -11.18 -4.50
N ALA A 175 -10.66 -11.36 -3.99
CA ALA A 175 -11.54 -10.27 -3.64
C ALA A 175 -11.11 -9.62 -2.32
N TYR A 176 -10.91 -8.30 -2.31
CA TYR A 176 -10.57 -7.56 -1.10
C TYR A 176 -11.40 -6.27 -1.01
N ASP A 177 -12.25 -6.21 0.01
CA ASP A 177 -13.01 -5.02 0.34
C ASP A 177 -12.23 -4.21 1.39
N LEU A 178 -11.61 -3.13 0.92
CA LEU A 178 -10.77 -2.26 1.75
C LEU A 178 -11.57 -1.54 2.85
N GLU A 179 -12.79 -1.12 2.55
CA GLU A 179 -13.63 -0.37 3.49
C GLU A 179 -14.18 -1.29 4.57
N ALA A 180 -14.65 -2.49 4.19
CA ALA A 180 -15.06 -3.51 5.15
C ALA A 180 -13.88 -4.04 6.00
N SER A 181 -12.65 -4.00 5.45
CA SER A 181 -11.43 -4.36 6.18
C SER A 181 -10.85 -3.23 7.03
N ALA A 182 -11.52 -2.08 7.12
CA ALA A 182 -11.02 -0.97 7.91
C ALA A 182 -11.11 -1.27 9.41
N PRO A 183 -10.10 -0.85 10.21
CA PRO A 183 -10.15 -1.02 11.65
C PRO A 183 -11.41 -0.43 12.28
N SER A 184 -12.01 -1.20 13.18
CA SER A 184 -13.16 -0.80 13.99
C SER A 184 -12.85 -1.01 15.47
N LYS A 185 -13.63 -0.38 16.35
CA LYS A 185 -13.51 -0.62 17.80
C LYS A 185 -13.65 -2.10 18.16
N HIS A 186 -14.52 -2.83 17.46
CA HIS A 186 -14.69 -4.25 17.68
C HIS A 186 -13.43 -5.04 17.26
N THR A 187 -12.92 -4.81 16.05
CA THR A 187 -11.76 -5.55 15.54
C THR A 187 -10.45 -5.20 16.24
N THR A 188 -10.37 -4.01 16.85
CA THR A 188 -9.17 -3.50 17.55
C THR A 188 -9.28 -3.71 19.06
N ASP A 189 -10.06 -2.90 19.77
CA ASP A 189 -10.16 -2.92 21.23
C ASP A 189 -10.71 -4.24 21.78
N GLU A 190 -11.83 -4.73 21.22
CA GLU A 190 -12.55 -5.86 21.80
C GLU A 190 -11.89 -7.20 21.47
N LEU A 191 -11.58 -7.44 20.19
CA LEU A 191 -10.96 -8.68 19.76
C LEU A 191 -9.46 -8.74 20.09
N CYS A 192 -8.72 -7.66 19.82
CA CYS A 192 -7.27 -7.67 19.92
C CYS A 192 -6.71 -7.02 21.18
N GLY A 193 -7.37 -5.99 21.71
CA GLY A 193 -6.88 -5.24 22.87
C GLY A 193 -5.48 -4.65 22.65
N GLY A 194 -5.10 -4.38 21.40
CA GLY A 194 -3.76 -3.91 21.04
C GLY A 194 -2.63 -4.95 21.15
N ILE A 195 -2.95 -6.23 21.35
CA ILE A 195 -1.94 -7.29 21.49
C ILE A 195 -1.64 -7.89 20.10
N MET A 196 -0.42 -7.68 19.61
CA MET A 196 0.04 -8.23 18.33
C MET A 196 0.18 -9.76 18.40
N PHE A 197 -0.13 -10.44 17.30
CA PHE A 197 -0.09 -11.91 17.13
C PHE A 197 -1.07 -12.73 17.98
N LYS A 198 -1.90 -12.07 18.78
CA LYS A 198 -3.00 -12.73 19.52
C LYS A 198 -3.97 -13.42 18.56
N GLU A 199 -4.44 -14.61 18.93
CA GLU A 199 -5.53 -15.28 18.22
C GLU A 199 -6.84 -14.52 18.40
N CYS A 200 -7.62 -14.38 17.33
CA CYS A 200 -8.92 -13.73 17.36
C CYS A 200 -9.92 -14.48 16.47
N THR A 201 -11.22 -14.23 16.66
CA THR A 201 -12.28 -14.78 15.81
C THR A 201 -13.18 -13.66 15.35
N LEU A 202 -13.26 -13.45 14.03
CA LEU A 202 -14.10 -12.42 13.42
C LEU A 202 -15.06 -13.08 12.44
N GLY A 203 -16.37 -12.90 12.66
CA GLY A 203 -17.41 -13.53 11.82
C GLY A 203 -17.35 -15.05 11.80
N GLY A 204 -16.88 -15.68 12.88
CA GLY A 204 -16.69 -17.14 12.97
C GLY A 204 -15.43 -17.67 12.28
N VAL A 205 -14.60 -16.80 11.70
CA VAL A 205 -13.33 -17.16 11.05
C VAL A 205 -12.17 -16.88 12.00
N GLN A 206 -11.28 -17.86 12.15
CA GLN A 206 -10.03 -17.72 12.92
C GLN A 206 -9.14 -16.67 12.24
N GLY A 207 -8.59 -15.77 13.04
CA GLY A 207 -7.72 -14.70 12.61
C GLY A 207 -6.55 -14.49 13.55
N ILE A 208 -5.75 -13.49 13.22
CA ILE A 208 -4.60 -13.02 13.99
C ILE A 208 -4.70 -11.51 14.18
N CYS A 209 -4.36 -11.04 15.37
CA CYS A 209 -4.23 -9.63 15.64
C CYS A 209 -2.94 -9.10 14.99
N PHE A 210 -3.08 -8.26 13.97
CA PHE A 210 -1.94 -7.81 13.17
C PHE A 210 -2.16 -6.38 12.68
N ASN A 211 -1.07 -5.65 12.45
CA ASN A 211 -1.10 -4.28 11.93
C ASN A 211 -0.92 -4.28 10.40
N THR A 212 -1.95 -4.72 9.67
CA THR A 212 -1.87 -4.69 8.20
C THR A 212 -1.67 -3.26 7.70
N ARG A 213 -0.82 -3.09 6.67
CA ARG A 213 -0.54 -1.78 6.07
C ARG A 213 -0.08 -0.70 7.07
N MET A 214 0.52 -1.09 8.20
CA MET A 214 0.95 -0.20 9.28
C MET A 214 -0.18 0.58 9.96
N MET A 215 -1.41 0.08 9.89
CA MET A 215 -2.55 0.61 10.65
C MET A 215 -2.49 0.16 12.13
N VAL A 216 -3.52 0.51 12.89
CA VAL A 216 -3.72 -0.04 14.24
C VAL A 216 -3.86 -1.58 14.21
N ILE A 217 -3.50 -2.24 15.32
CA ILE A 217 -3.63 -3.69 15.44
C ILE A 217 -5.11 -4.06 15.45
N GLU A 218 -5.50 -4.89 14.50
CA GLU A 218 -6.87 -5.40 14.40
C GLU A 218 -6.89 -6.90 14.10
N CYS A 219 -8.06 -7.51 14.32
CA CYS A 219 -8.27 -8.91 13.98
C CYS A 219 -8.38 -9.07 12.46
N VAL A 220 -7.39 -9.70 11.84
CA VAL A 220 -7.39 -10.02 10.41
C VAL A 220 -7.53 -11.52 10.18
N THR A 221 -8.34 -11.88 9.20
CA THR A 221 -8.72 -13.28 8.91
C THR A 221 -7.96 -13.89 7.73
N GLN A 222 -7.02 -13.16 7.12
CA GLN A 222 -6.22 -13.72 6.04
C GLN A 222 -5.18 -14.70 6.60
N SER A 223 -5.29 -15.98 6.20
CA SER A 223 -4.44 -17.08 6.67
C SER A 223 -2.95 -16.91 6.34
N SER A 224 -2.62 -16.04 5.37
CA SER A 224 -1.24 -15.71 5.02
C SER A 224 -0.48 -15.07 6.19
N TYR A 225 -1.13 -14.25 7.02
CA TYR A 225 -0.49 -13.63 8.18
C TYR A 225 -0.17 -14.68 9.27
N ILE A 226 -1.08 -15.62 9.50
CA ILE A 226 -0.87 -16.75 10.42
C ILE A 226 0.30 -17.62 9.91
N THR A 227 0.27 -18.00 8.63
CA THR A 227 1.32 -18.80 7.99
C THR A 227 2.68 -18.11 8.06
N MET A 228 2.70 -16.81 7.78
CA MET A 228 3.91 -15.99 7.83
C MET A 228 4.50 -15.95 9.24
N ARG A 229 3.68 -15.69 10.28
CA ARG A 229 4.21 -15.62 11.66
C ARG A 229 4.69 -16.98 12.16
N LYS A 230 3.99 -18.08 11.85
CA LYS A 230 4.47 -19.45 12.13
C LYS A 230 5.85 -19.70 11.54
N LEU A 231 6.07 -19.28 10.29
CA LEU A 231 7.37 -19.42 9.62
C LEU A 231 8.46 -18.56 10.27
N GLN A 232 8.12 -17.34 10.69
CA GLN A 232 9.05 -16.46 11.42
C GLN A 232 9.50 -17.09 12.74
N ILE A 233 8.55 -17.62 13.52
CA ILE A 233 8.83 -18.35 14.77
C ILE A 233 9.73 -19.54 14.49
N GLN A 234 9.37 -20.39 13.52
CA GLN A 234 10.13 -21.59 13.15
C GLN A 234 11.58 -21.26 12.76
N ARG A 235 11.81 -20.12 12.09
CA ARG A 235 13.13 -19.70 11.62
C ARG A 235 13.90 -18.84 12.63
N GLY A 236 13.27 -18.44 13.74
CA GLY A 236 13.86 -17.51 14.70
C GLY A 236 14.20 -16.15 14.08
N VAL A 237 13.36 -15.64 13.18
CA VAL A 237 13.56 -14.35 12.49
C VAL A 237 12.46 -13.35 12.86
N GLY A 238 12.80 -12.06 12.88
CA GLY A 238 11.90 -11.00 13.33
C GLY A 238 11.88 -10.88 14.85
N ASP A 239 10.78 -10.39 15.39
CA ASP A 239 10.62 -10.24 16.84
C ASP A 239 10.51 -11.60 17.52
N ALA A 240 11.17 -11.73 18.67
CA ALA A 240 11.07 -12.90 19.54
C ALA A 240 9.59 -13.17 19.86
N CYS A 241 9.19 -14.44 19.84
CA CYS A 241 7.81 -14.77 20.10
C CYS A 241 7.49 -14.75 21.60
N ASP A 242 6.25 -14.38 21.93
CA ASP A 242 5.72 -14.42 23.28
C ASP A 242 4.91 -15.71 23.49
N PRO A 243 5.40 -16.70 24.28
CA PRO A 243 4.67 -17.95 24.51
C PRO A 243 3.29 -17.75 25.14
N ALA A 244 3.04 -16.66 25.88
CA ALA A 244 1.75 -16.39 26.48
C ALA A 244 0.69 -15.98 25.44
N VAL A 245 1.11 -15.41 24.31
CA VAL A 245 0.23 -14.91 23.24
C VAL A 245 0.26 -15.81 22.01
N GLU A 246 1.41 -16.43 21.71
CA GLU A 246 1.73 -17.04 20.43
C GLU A 246 1.92 -18.57 20.51
N ALA A 247 1.58 -19.21 21.63
CA ALA A 247 1.61 -20.68 21.75
C ALA A 247 0.78 -21.38 20.66
N TRP A 248 -0.35 -20.78 20.26
CA TRP A 248 -1.20 -21.26 19.16
C TRP A 248 -0.52 -21.20 17.77
N LEU A 249 0.57 -20.42 17.65
CA LEU A 249 1.43 -20.34 16.47
C LEU A 249 2.65 -21.29 16.56
N GLY A 250 2.78 -22.05 17.64
CA GLY A 250 3.93 -22.94 17.87
C GLY A 250 5.11 -22.27 18.58
N CYS A 251 4.90 -21.10 19.21
CA CYS A 251 5.90 -20.53 20.10
C CYS A 251 6.04 -21.39 21.37
N THR A 252 7.27 -21.72 21.75
CA THR A 252 7.59 -22.50 22.94
C THR A 252 8.56 -21.73 23.84
N ILE A 253 8.60 -22.10 25.13
CA ILE A 253 9.55 -21.57 26.13
C ILE A 253 10.98 -22.06 25.81
#